data_AF-A0A3B9ET26-F1
#
_entry.id   AF-A0A3B9ET26-F1
#
_cell.length_a   1.000
_cell.length_b   1.000
_cell.length_c   1.000
_cell.angle_alpha   90.00
_cell.angle_beta   90.00
_cell.angle_gamma   90.00
#
_symmetry.space_group_name_H-M   'P 1'
#
loop_
_entity.id
_entity.type
_entity.pdbx_description
1 polymer ?
#
loop_
_entity_poly.entity_id
_entity_poly.type
_entity_poly.pdbx_seq_one_letter_code
_entity_poly.pdbx_strand_id
1 'polypeptide(L)'
;DEPTNHLDVEMIEWLEEYLSQPSITLFMVTHDRYFMENICDQIFELEGQTFYQHPGNFSSFLERKAEREEISATNTDKARNLMRKELEWIRRQPKARGTKSKARIDAFHDLKDKASHRVKDEKLELDIKMTRLGSKILELHRLRKSYGDLKIVDGFDYTFKRKERVGVIGKNGVGKSTFLRLLTGEEEPTGGKIVTGETIEFGFYTQRGIQLDEDKRVIEVVKEIAEYIPIGKKGRNITASQMLERFLFEGDHQYTYVSKLS
;
A
#
# COMPACT_ATOMS: atom_id res chain seq x y z
N ASP A 1 -5.55 -0.14 -17.88
CA ASP A 1 -4.76 0.09 -16.66
C ASP A 1 -5.68 -0.22 -15.49
N GLU A 2 -5.34 -1.22 -14.67
CA GLU A 2 -6.16 -1.79 -13.57
C GLU A 2 -7.62 -2.15 -13.93
N PRO A 3 -7.87 -3.06 -14.90
CA PRO A 3 -9.22 -3.39 -15.35
C PRO A 3 -10.08 -4.13 -14.30
N THR A 4 -9.46 -4.71 -13.28
CA THR A 4 -10.14 -5.43 -12.19
C THR A 4 -10.64 -4.52 -11.09
N ASN A 5 -10.23 -3.25 -11.07
CA ASN A 5 -10.57 -2.37 -9.96
C ASN A 5 -12.08 -2.10 -9.91
N HIS A 6 -12.63 -2.15 -8.69
CA HIS A 6 -14.05 -1.95 -8.41
C HIS A 6 -15.01 -2.96 -9.08
N LEU A 7 -14.53 -4.06 -9.67
CA LEU A 7 -15.39 -5.14 -10.17
C LEU A 7 -15.82 -6.07 -9.03
N ASP A 8 -17.00 -6.67 -9.17
CA ASP A 8 -17.42 -7.78 -8.31
C ASP A 8 -16.92 -9.12 -8.88
N VAL A 9 -16.99 -10.16 -8.07
CA VAL A 9 -16.42 -11.48 -8.39
C VAL A 9 -16.99 -12.05 -9.69
N GLU A 10 -18.30 -11.93 -9.91
CA GLU A 10 -18.94 -12.42 -11.13
C GLU A 10 -18.47 -11.67 -12.38
N MET A 11 -18.28 -10.35 -12.29
CA MET A 11 -17.75 -9.56 -13.40
C MET A 11 -16.27 -9.85 -13.67
N ILE A 12 -15.50 -10.18 -12.63
CA ILE A 12 -14.10 -10.62 -12.79
C ILE A 12 -14.07 -11.96 -13.53
N GLU A 13 -14.87 -12.94 -13.10
CA GLU A 13 -14.97 -14.26 -13.77
C GLU A 13 -15.38 -14.11 -15.24
N TRP A 14 -16.40 -13.29 -15.52
CA TRP A 14 -16.81 -13.01 -16.90
C TRP A 14 -15.69 -12.36 -17.73
N LEU A 15 -14.96 -11.41 -17.13
CA LEU A 15 -13.85 -10.74 -17.80
C LEU A 15 -12.70 -11.71 -18.09
N GLU A 16 -12.42 -12.63 -17.17
CA GLU A 16 -11.44 -13.71 -17.37
C GLU A 16 -11.81 -14.61 -18.55
N GLU A 17 -13.07 -15.07 -18.62
CA GLU A 17 -13.56 -15.87 -19.74
C GLU A 17 -13.49 -15.11 -21.07
N TYR A 18 -13.84 -13.82 -21.06
CA TYR A 18 -13.82 -12.99 -22.25
C TYR A 18 -12.40 -12.78 -22.79
N LEU A 19 -11.42 -12.59 -21.91
CA LEU A 19 -10.04 -12.30 -22.29
C LEU A 19 -9.20 -13.55 -22.57
N SER A 20 -9.60 -14.72 -22.07
CA SER A 20 -8.93 -16.01 -22.35
C SER A 20 -9.13 -16.51 -23.80
N GLN A 21 -9.77 -15.71 -24.67
CA GLN A 21 -10.01 -16.08 -26.06
C GLN A 21 -8.73 -16.01 -26.91
N PRO A 22 -8.45 -17.02 -27.76
CA PRO A 22 -7.14 -17.20 -28.40
C PRO A 22 -6.77 -16.16 -29.48
N SER A 23 -7.67 -15.22 -29.82
CA SER A 23 -7.45 -14.22 -30.87
C SER A 23 -7.09 -12.83 -30.37
N ILE A 24 -6.77 -12.68 -29.08
CA ILE A 24 -6.51 -11.37 -28.45
C ILE A 24 -5.07 -11.36 -27.90
N THR A 25 -4.32 -10.30 -28.21
CA THR A 25 -3.07 -9.97 -27.50
C THR A 25 -3.37 -8.85 -26.52
N LEU A 26 -3.20 -9.12 -25.23
CA LEU A 26 -3.48 -8.17 -24.16
C LEU A 26 -2.17 -7.66 -23.55
N PHE A 27 -2.02 -6.34 -23.47
CA PHE A 27 -1.01 -5.70 -22.64
C PHE A 27 -1.73 -4.92 -21.54
N MET A 28 -1.47 -5.27 -20.29
CA MET A 28 -2.17 -4.71 -19.15
C MET A 28 -1.26 -4.55 -17.93
N VAL A 29 -1.70 -3.69 -17.03
CA VAL A 29 -1.10 -3.46 -15.73
C VAL A 29 -2.19 -3.77 -14.70
N THR A 30 -1.91 -4.69 -13.78
CA THR A 30 -2.81 -4.96 -12.65
C THR A 30 -2.09 -5.39 -11.39
N HIS A 31 -2.69 -5.10 -10.24
CA HIS A 31 -2.31 -5.66 -8.95
C HIS A 31 -3.07 -6.95 -8.57
N ASP A 32 -4.04 -7.40 -9.38
CA ASP A 32 -4.81 -8.61 -9.10
C ASP A 32 -4.01 -9.88 -9.42
N ARG A 33 -3.66 -10.62 -8.37
CA ARG A 33 -2.84 -11.84 -8.45
C ARG A 33 -3.59 -13.00 -9.10
N TYR A 34 -4.90 -13.13 -8.85
CA TYR A 34 -5.69 -14.23 -9.41
C TYR A 34 -5.90 -14.01 -10.91
N PHE A 35 -6.17 -12.77 -11.29
CA PHE A 35 -6.30 -12.39 -12.69
C PHE A 35 -5.01 -12.63 -13.48
N MET A 36 -3.86 -12.23 -12.92
CA MET A 36 -2.56 -12.49 -13.54
C MET A 36 -2.22 -13.99 -13.60
N GLU A 37 -2.67 -14.78 -12.63
CA GLU A 37 -2.43 -16.23 -12.64
C GLU A 37 -3.19 -16.94 -13.76
N ASN A 38 -4.42 -16.50 -14.03
CA ASN A 38 -5.32 -17.18 -14.97
C ASN A 38 -5.17 -16.72 -16.42
N ILE A 39 -4.82 -15.44 -16.67
CA ILE A 39 -4.80 -14.86 -18.02
C ILE A 39 -3.38 -14.67 -18.57
N CYS A 40 -2.41 -14.33 -17.71
CA CYS A 40 -1.11 -13.89 -18.21
C CYS A 40 -0.18 -15.07 -18.54
N ASP A 41 0.30 -15.11 -19.77
CA ASP A 41 1.34 -16.04 -20.22
C ASP A 41 2.76 -15.47 -20.07
N GLN A 42 2.89 -14.16 -19.87
CA GLN A 42 4.15 -13.45 -19.68
C GLN A 42 3.98 -12.29 -18.70
N ILE A 43 4.95 -12.12 -17.81
CA ILE A 43 5.00 -11.03 -16.83
C ILE A 43 6.20 -10.15 -17.08
N PHE A 44 5.95 -8.85 -17.14
CA PHE A 44 6.97 -7.82 -17.22
C PHE A 44 7.07 -7.10 -15.88
N GLU A 45 8.27 -7.09 -15.30
CA GLU A 45 8.55 -6.46 -14.02
C GLU A 45 9.52 -5.31 -14.23
N LEU A 46 9.19 -4.14 -13.69
CA LEU A 46 10.09 -2.99 -13.62
C LEU A 46 10.55 -2.80 -12.17
N GLU A 47 11.81 -3.07 -11.89
CA GLU A 47 12.39 -2.95 -10.54
C GLU A 47 13.76 -2.27 -10.61
N GLY A 48 13.97 -1.21 -9.81
CA GLY A 48 15.27 -0.54 -9.71
C GLY A 48 15.80 0.00 -11.05
N GLN A 49 14.93 0.59 -11.87
CA GLN A 49 15.23 1.05 -13.24
C GLN A 49 15.64 -0.06 -14.22
N THR A 50 15.43 -1.33 -13.84
CA THR A 50 15.71 -2.49 -14.66
C THR A 50 14.41 -3.18 -15.06
N PHE A 51 14.36 -3.64 -16.31
CA PHE A 51 13.22 -4.36 -16.87
C PHE A 51 13.52 -5.85 -16.91
N TYR A 52 12.62 -6.66 -16.35
CA TYR A 52 12.71 -8.11 -16.32
C TYR A 52 11.51 -8.71 -17.05
N GLN A 53 11.76 -9.74 -17.84
CA GLN A 53 10.73 -10.51 -18.51
C GLN A 53 10.71 -11.93 -17.93
N HIS A 54 9.53 -12.37 -17.53
CA HIS A 54 9.30 -13.67 -16.93
C HIS A 54 8.26 -14.44 -17.75
N PRO A 55 8.65 -15.51 -18.47
CA PRO A 55 7.69 -16.36 -19.17
C PRO A 55 6.89 -17.23 -18.19
N GLY A 56 5.58 -17.34 -18.40
CA GLY A 56 4.65 -18.06 -17.52
C GLY A 56 3.78 -17.13 -16.68
N ASN A 57 3.05 -17.75 -15.77
CA ASN A 57 2.04 -17.11 -14.93
C ASN A 57 2.62 -16.44 -13.67
N PHE A 58 1.75 -15.90 -12.83
CA PHE A 58 2.12 -15.14 -11.64
C PHE A 58 2.89 -15.95 -10.58
N SER A 59 2.49 -17.19 -10.33
CA SER A 59 3.21 -18.14 -9.47
C SER A 59 4.65 -18.35 -9.93
N SER A 60 4.84 -18.61 -11.22
CA SER A 60 6.16 -18.83 -11.83
C SER A 60 7.06 -17.59 -11.70
N PHE A 61 6.47 -16.40 -11.84
CA PHE A 61 7.16 -15.13 -11.61
C PHE A 61 7.62 -14.98 -10.15
N LEU A 62 6.74 -15.28 -9.18
CA LEU A 62 7.08 -15.17 -7.75
C LEU A 62 8.24 -16.08 -7.35
N GLU A 63 8.27 -17.31 -7.85
CA GLU A 63 9.36 -18.24 -7.60
C GLU A 63 10.70 -17.69 -8.11
N ARG A 64 10.74 -17.26 -9.39
CA ARG A 64 11.97 -16.68 -9.98
C ARG A 64 12.40 -15.39 -9.30
N LYS A 65 11.44 -14.56 -8.87
CA LYS A 65 11.72 -13.35 -8.10
C LYS A 65 12.35 -13.70 -6.75
N ALA A 66 11.80 -14.67 -6.02
CA ALA A 66 12.34 -15.12 -4.75
C ALA A 66 13.78 -15.67 -4.89
N GLU A 67 14.04 -16.50 -5.91
CA GLU A 67 15.39 -16.99 -6.21
C GLU A 67 16.37 -15.84 -6.51
N ARG A 68 15.94 -14.85 -7.31
CA ARG A 68 16.74 -13.66 -7.64
C ARG A 68 17.05 -12.84 -6.38
N GLU A 69 16.06 -12.62 -5.53
CA GLU A 69 16.23 -11.90 -4.26
C GLU A 69 17.19 -12.63 -3.33
N GLU A 70 17.10 -13.96 -3.21
CA GLU A 70 18.01 -14.77 -2.40
C GLU A 70 19.47 -14.70 -2.91
N ILE A 71 19.66 -14.80 -4.23
CA ILE A 71 20.97 -14.63 -4.87
C ILE A 71 21.50 -13.22 -4.62
N SER A 72 20.65 -12.20 -4.78
CA SER A 72 21.00 -10.79 -4.56
C SER A 72 21.39 -10.53 -3.10
N ALA A 73 20.62 -11.05 -2.14
CA ALA A 73 20.91 -10.95 -0.71
C ALA A 73 22.26 -11.60 -0.36
N THR A 74 22.49 -12.83 -0.84
CA THR A 74 23.75 -13.56 -0.63
C THR A 74 24.94 -12.80 -1.23
N ASN A 75 24.79 -12.24 -2.42
CA ASN A 75 25.84 -11.42 -3.06
C ASN A 75 26.09 -10.13 -2.30
N THR A 76 25.04 -9.48 -1.80
CA THR A 76 25.13 -8.25 -1.00
C THR A 76 25.84 -8.51 0.32
N ASP A 77 25.57 -9.64 0.99
CA ASP A 77 26.22 -10.01 2.25
C ASP A 77 27.70 -10.38 2.06
N LYS A 78 28.04 -11.05 0.96
CA LYS A 78 29.44 -11.27 0.56
C LYS A 78 30.15 -9.94 0.30
N ALA A 79 29.51 -9.03 -0.44
CA ALA A 79 30.04 -7.70 -0.72
C ALA A 79 30.23 -6.86 0.55
N ARG A 80 29.29 -6.90 1.50
CA ARG A 80 29.41 -6.23 2.81
C ARG A 80 30.56 -6.78 3.64
N ASN A 81 30.71 -8.09 3.70
CA ASN A 81 31.80 -8.72 4.43
C ASN A 81 33.17 -8.37 3.82
N LEU A 82 33.26 -8.33 2.49
CA LEU A 82 34.45 -7.84 1.79
C LEU A 82 34.70 -6.36 2.10
N MET A 83 33.66 -5.54 2.04
CA MET A 83 33.77 -4.10 2.30
C MET A 83 34.21 -3.79 3.73
N ARG A 84 33.75 -4.55 4.73
CA ARG A 84 34.23 -4.42 6.12
C ARG A 84 35.74 -4.67 6.20
N LYS A 85 36.24 -5.72 5.54
CA LYS A 85 37.67 -6.06 5.50
C LYS A 85 38.48 -4.98 4.78
N GLU A 86 38.00 -4.48 3.65
CA GLU A 86 38.69 -3.41 2.91
C GLU A 86 38.66 -2.08 3.66
N LEU A 87 37.58 -1.78 4.39
CA LEU A 87 37.47 -0.57 5.21
C LEU A 87 38.44 -0.61 6.40
N GLU A 88 38.64 -1.77 7.03
CA GLU A 88 39.70 -1.97 8.01
C GLU A 88 41.10 -1.79 7.40
N TRP A 89 41.33 -2.25 6.17
CA TRP A 89 42.59 -2.07 5.47
C TRP A 89 42.86 -0.60 5.13
N ILE A 90 41.87 0.15 4.63
CA ILE A 90 41.99 1.60 4.34
C ILE A 90 42.19 2.42 5.62
N ARG A 91 41.50 2.07 6.72
CA ARG A 91 41.70 2.73 8.02
C ARG A 91 43.14 2.64 8.55
N ARG A 92 43.92 1.65 8.09
CA ARG A 92 45.36 1.53 8.41
C ARG A 92 46.26 2.47 7.59
N GLN A 93 45.68 3.37 6.78
CA GLN A 93 46.37 4.35 5.95
C GLN A 93 47.51 3.75 5.08
N PRO A 94 47.22 2.76 4.23
CA PRO A 94 48.22 2.20 3.32
C PRO A 94 48.72 3.27 2.34
N LYS A 95 50.04 3.39 2.16
CA LYS A 95 50.62 4.34 1.21
C LYS A 95 50.39 3.86 -0.23
N ALA A 96 49.70 4.66 -1.05
CA ALA A 96 49.41 4.39 -2.46
C ALA A 96 50.64 4.59 -3.37
N ARG A 97 51.78 3.95 -3.04
CA ARG A 97 53.04 4.10 -3.78
C ARG A 97 53.22 3.11 -4.94
N GLY A 98 52.33 2.14 -5.13
CA GLY A 98 52.42 1.13 -6.19
C GLY A 98 51.11 0.95 -6.96
N THR A 99 51.18 0.44 -8.19
CA THR A 99 50.02 0.19 -9.08
C THR A 99 48.97 -0.71 -8.46
N LYS A 100 49.38 -1.75 -7.72
CA LYS A 100 48.45 -2.67 -7.02
C LYS A 100 47.72 -2.02 -5.84
N SER A 101 48.35 -1.10 -5.11
CA SER A 101 47.69 -0.43 -3.99
C SER A 101 46.73 0.66 -4.46
N LYS A 102 47.05 1.34 -5.56
CA LYS A 102 46.14 2.29 -6.22
C LYS A 102 44.87 1.59 -6.75
N ALA A 103 45.04 0.51 -7.52
CA ALA A 103 43.90 -0.26 -8.05
C ALA A 103 42.96 -0.82 -6.95
N ARG A 104 43.51 -1.17 -5.78
CA ARG A 104 42.71 -1.67 -4.64
C ARG A 104 41.92 -0.55 -3.94
N ILE A 105 42.46 0.66 -3.89
CA ILE A 105 41.76 1.84 -3.37
C ILE A 105 40.62 2.22 -4.32
N ASP A 106 40.88 2.23 -5.64
CA ASP A 106 39.86 2.52 -6.64
C ASP A 106 38.71 1.48 -6.59
N ALA A 107 39.05 0.18 -6.49
CA ALA A 107 38.06 -0.89 -6.34
C ALA A 107 37.23 -0.78 -5.05
N PHE A 108 37.76 -0.18 -3.98
CA PHE A 108 36.99 0.07 -2.76
C PHE A 108 35.95 1.17 -2.95
N HIS A 109 36.27 2.22 -3.72
CA HIS A 109 35.31 3.28 -4.04
C HIS A 109 34.14 2.72 -4.86
N ASP A 110 34.42 1.90 -5.87
CA ASP A 110 33.37 1.23 -6.67
C ASP A 110 32.52 0.26 -5.82
N LEU A 111 33.16 -0.45 -4.88
CA LEU A 111 32.46 -1.37 -3.97
C LEU A 111 31.56 -0.62 -2.99
N LYS A 112 31.99 0.57 -2.54
CA LYS A 112 31.21 1.44 -1.66
C LYS A 112 29.91 1.90 -2.31
N ASP A 113 29.96 2.25 -3.59
CA ASP A 113 28.78 2.71 -4.33
C ASP A 113 27.82 1.56 -4.62
N LYS A 114 28.32 0.35 -4.88
CA LYS A 114 27.47 -0.85 -5.04
C LYS A 114 26.82 -1.31 -3.73
N ALA A 115 27.50 -1.16 -2.60
CA ALA A 115 27.01 -1.59 -1.29
C ALA A 115 26.09 -0.57 -0.59
N SER A 116 26.06 0.68 -1.07
CA SER A 116 25.22 1.75 -0.51
C SER A 116 23.78 1.72 -1.04
N HIS A 117 23.52 1.07 -2.17
CA HIS A 117 22.18 0.76 -2.66
C HIS A 117 21.48 -0.22 -1.73
N ARG A 118 20.90 0.31 -0.67
CA ARG A 118 20.04 -0.43 0.24
C ARG A 118 18.65 -0.47 -0.38
N VAL A 119 18.22 -1.63 -0.87
CA VAL A 119 16.77 -1.90 -1.01
C VAL A 119 16.24 -1.95 0.42
N LYS A 120 15.80 -0.80 0.91
CA LYS A 120 15.10 -0.69 2.18
C LYS A 120 13.69 -1.18 1.91
N ASP A 121 13.44 -2.44 2.22
CA ASP A 121 12.10 -2.97 2.34
C ASP A 121 11.51 -2.45 3.67
N GLU A 122 11.23 -1.15 3.71
CA GLU A 122 10.69 -0.47 4.89
C GLU A 122 9.21 -0.85 5.01
N LYS A 123 8.93 -1.82 5.87
CA LYS A 123 7.56 -2.10 6.30
C LYS A 123 7.00 -0.85 6.98
N LEU A 124 6.01 -0.24 6.34
CA LEU A 124 5.26 0.87 6.88
C LEU A 124 4.49 0.44 8.14
N GLU A 125 5.04 0.71 9.33
CA GLU A 125 4.35 0.53 10.61
C GLU A 125 3.64 1.85 11.01
N LEU A 126 2.32 1.85 10.88
CA LEU A 126 1.46 2.96 11.30
C LEU A 126 0.95 2.74 12.73
N ASP A 127 1.67 3.30 13.71
CA ASP A 127 1.20 3.38 15.10
C ASP A 127 0.20 4.54 15.28
N ILE A 128 -1.04 4.33 14.82
CA ILE A 128 -2.12 5.29 15.03
C ILE A 128 -2.56 5.25 16.49
N LYS A 129 -2.64 6.43 17.13
CA LYS A 129 -3.13 6.55 18.50
C LYS A 129 -4.62 6.21 18.54
N MET A 130 -4.93 4.98 18.97
CA MET A 130 -6.32 4.58 19.21
C MET A 130 -6.85 5.25 20.49
N THR A 131 -8.02 5.87 20.40
CA THR A 131 -8.80 6.28 21.59
C THR A 131 -9.23 5.03 22.36
N ARG A 132 -9.48 5.19 23.68
CA ARG A 132 -9.90 4.06 24.51
C ARG A 132 -11.32 3.67 24.12
N LEU A 133 -11.44 2.59 23.36
CA LEU A 133 -12.74 2.02 23.01
C LEU A 133 -13.48 1.50 24.25
N GLY A 134 -14.70 2.01 24.45
CA GLY A 134 -15.65 1.50 25.44
C GLY A 134 -16.10 0.06 25.18
N SER A 135 -16.98 -0.46 26.05
CA SER A 135 -17.55 -1.81 25.90
C SER A 135 -18.55 -1.90 24.75
N LYS A 136 -19.31 -0.82 24.52
CA LYS A 136 -20.24 -0.69 23.38
C LYS A 136 -19.53 -0.05 22.19
N ILE A 137 -19.62 -0.69 21.03
CA ILE A 137 -19.06 -0.19 19.77
C ILE A 137 -20.18 0.36 18.89
N LEU A 138 -20.99 -0.53 18.31
CA LEU A 138 -22.09 -0.18 17.43
C LEU A 138 -23.12 -1.30 17.49
N GLU A 139 -24.39 -0.96 17.64
CA GLU A 139 -25.49 -1.91 17.64
C GLU A 139 -26.55 -1.45 16.64
N LEU A 140 -26.94 -2.36 15.76
CA LEU A 140 -27.99 -2.18 14.77
C LEU A 140 -29.20 -2.97 15.24
N HIS A 141 -30.33 -2.29 15.36
CA HIS A 141 -31.59 -2.86 15.83
C HIS A 141 -32.66 -2.71 14.74
N ARG A 142 -33.06 -3.81 14.12
CA ARG A 142 -34.03 -3.90 13.01
C ARG A 142 -33.81 -2.82 11.95
N LEU A 143 -32.55 -2.61 11.57
CA LEU A 143 -32.15 -1.53 10.67
C LEU A 143 -32.86 -1.68 9.32
N ARG A 144 -33.42 -0.58 8.82
CA ARG A 144 -34.07 -0.50 7.52
C ARG A 144 -33.58 0.72 6.74
N LYS A 145 -33.36 0.52 5.44
CA LYS A 145 -33.08 1.59 4.49
C LYS A 145 -33.67 1.21 3.14
N SER A 146 -34.43 2.13 2.56
CA SER A 146 -35.01 2.01 1.24
C SER A 146 -34.93 3.32 0.46
N TYR A 147 -34.89 3.23 -0.86
CA TYR A 147 -35.06 4.36 -1.78
C TYR A 147 -36.24 4.04 -2.69
N GLY A 148 -37.40 4.66 -2.41
CA GLY A 148 -38.66 4.23 -3.01
C GLY A 148 -38.94 2.75 -2.69
N ASP A 149 -39.20 1.96 -3.73
CA ASP A 149 -39.46 0.51 -3.60
C ASP A 149 -38.18 -0.32 -3.45
N LEU A 150 -37.01 0.25 -3.72
CA LEU A 150 -35.74 -0.45 -3.61
C LEU A 150 -35.33 -0.56 -2.14
N LYS A 151 -35.42 -1.77 -1.59
CA LYS A 151 -34.94 -2.10 -0.24
C LYS A 151 -33.44 -2.39 -0.26
N ILE A 152 -32.67 -1.60 0.49
CA ILE A 152 -31.22 -1.79 0.66
C ILE A 152 -30.95 -2.65 1.89
N VAL A 153 -31.62 -2.33 3.00
CA VAL A 153 -31.56 -3.09 4.24
C VAL A 153 -32.99 -3.26 4.75
N ASP A 154 -33.37 -4.48 5.14
CA ASP A 154 -34.71 -4.75 5.67
C ASP A 154 -34.67 -5.58 6.96
N GLY A 155 -34.65 -4.89 8.11
CA GLY A 155 -34.73 -5.53 9.42
C GLY A 155 -33.43 -6.20 9.86
N PHE A 156 -32.29 -5.56 9.61
CA PHE A 156 -30.97 -6.12 9.96
C PHE A 156 -30.60 -5.81 11.42
N ASP A 157 -30.23 -6.85 12.17
CA ASP A 157 -29.77 -6.77 13.55
C ASP A 157 -28.30 -7.22 13.64
N TYR A 158 -27.44 -6.40 14.25
CA TYR A 158 -26.04 -6.74 14.43
C TYR A 158 -25.38 -5.96 15.57
N THR A 159 -24.58 -6.63 16.40
CA THR A 159 -23.82 -6.00 17.49
C THR A 159 -22.32 -6.17 17.25
N PHE A 160 -21.65 -5.07 16.96
CA PHE A 160 -20.21 -5.04 16.73
C PHE A 160 -19.43 -5.21 18.04
N LYS A 161 -18.39 -6.05 17.99
CA LYS A 161 -17.52 -6.33 19.13
C LYS A 161 -16.18 -5.59 19.02
N ARG A 162 -15.53 -5.40 20.17
CA ARG A 162 -14.20 -4.78 20.24
C ARG A 162 -13.19 -5.60 19.43
N LYS A 163 -12.40 -4.92 18.59
CA LYS A 163 -11.37 -5.51 17.72
C LYS A 163 -11.91 -6.52 16.69
N GLU A 164 -13.22 -6.57 16.51
CA GLU A 164 -13.82 -7.38 15.46
C GLU A 164 -13.45 -6.83 14.09
N ARG A 165 -13.24 -7.73 13.13
CA ARG A 165 -13.01 -7.39 11.73
C ARG A 165 -14.19 -7.97 10.94
N VAL A 166 -14.96 -7.11 10.30
CA VAL A 166 -16.15 -7.48 9.54
C VAL A 166 -15.92 -7.16 8.06
N GLY A 167 -16.09 -8.16 7.20
CA GLY A 167 -16.10 -7.98 5.75
C GLY A 167 -17.53 -7.79 5.25
N VAL A 168 -17.76 -6.76 4.43
CA VAL A 168 -19.05 -6.53 3.76
C VAL A 168 -18.88 -6.86 2.28
N ILE A 169 -19.52 -7.94 1.83
CA ILE A 169 -19.42 -8.44 0.46
C ILE A 169 -20.78 -8.37 -0.24
N GLY A 170 -20.75 -8.29 -1.57
CA GLY A 170 -21.95 -8.28 -2.40
C GLY A 170 -21.68 -7.62 -3.75
N LYS A 171 -22.59 -7.81 -4.71
CA LYS A 171 -22.49 -7.25 -6.06
C LYS A 171 -22.45 -5.73 -6.06
N ASN A 172 -21.99 -5.13 -7.15
CA ASN A 172 -22.09 -3.69 -7.31
C ASN A 172 -23.56 -3.24 -7.36
N GLY A 173 -23.83 -2.05 -6.82
CA GLY A 173 -25.19 -1.51 -6.74
C GLY A 173 -26.09 -2.07 -5.63
N VAL A 174 -25.70 -3.13 -4.90
CA VAL A 174 -26.53 -3.71 -3.81
C VAL A 174 -26.65 -2.79 -2.57
N GLY A 175 -25.93 -1.67 -2.54
CA GLY A 175 -26.02 -0.67 -1.46
C GLY A 175 -24.96 -0.80 -0.36
N LYS A 176 -23.82 -1.45 -0.61
CA LYS A 176 -22.67 -1.52 0.32
C LYS A 176 -22.24 -0.14 0.83
N SER A 177 -22.06 0.82 -0.07
CA SER A 177 -21.66 2.18 0.29
C SER A 177 -22.73 2.90 1.11
N THR A 178 -24.01 2.71 0.76
CA THR A 178 -25.13 3.21 1.57
C THR A 178 -25.10 2.60 2.96
N PHE A 179 -24.87 1.30 3.09
CA PHE A 179 -24.76 0.63 4.38
C PHE A 179 -23.65 1.25 5.23
N LEU A 180 -22.45 1.48 4.68
CA LEU A 180 -21.37 2.15 5.42
C LEU A 180 -21.74 3.56 5.86
N ARG A 181 -22.42 4.36 5.01
CA ARG A 181 -22.91 5.70 5.36
C ARG A 181 -23.96 5.70 6.47
N LEU A 182 -24.80 4.67 6.53
CA LEU A 182 -25.72 4.47 7.66
C LEU A 182 -24.92 4.25 8.95
N LEU A 183 -23.88 3.42 8.92
CA LEU A 183 -23.06 3.13 10.11
C LEU A 183 -22.31 4.36 10.62
N THR A 184 -21.83 5.22 9.72
CA THR A 184 -21.11 6.46 10.06
C THR A 184 -22.03 7.62 10.40
N GLY A 185 -23.34 7.48 10.17
CA GLY A 185 -24.34 8.53 10.40
C GLY A 185 -24.41 9.60 9.30
N GLU A 186 -23.74 9.40 8.17
CA GLU A 186 -23.88 10.27 6.98
C GLU A 186 -25.26 10.14 6.33
N GLU A 187 -25.91 9.00 6.52
CA GLU A 187 -27.28 8.79 6.09
C GLU A 187 -28.16 8.27 7.22
N GLU A 188 -29.41 8.73 7.24
CA GLU A 188 -30.40 8.26 8.20
C GLU A 188 -31.08 6.96 7.72
N PRO A 189 -31.39 6.04 8.64
CA PRO A 189 -32.20 4.86 8.33
C PRO A 189 -33.66 5.25 8.10
N THR A 190 -34.35 4.51 7.22
CA THR A 190 -35.81 4.67 7.05
C THR A 190 -36.60 3.96 8.15
N GLY A 191 -35.95 3.11 8.94
CA GLY A 191 -36.52 2.49 10.13
C GLY A 191 -35.50 1.70 10.95
N GLY A 192 -35.89 1.30 12.15
CA GLY A 192 -34.98 0.70 13.13
C GLY A 192 -34.13 1.75 13.84
N LYS A 193 -33.03 1.31 14.46
CA LYS A 193 -32.14 2.18 15.23
C LYS A 193 -30.68 1.75 15.11
N ILE A 194 -29.79 2.74 15.06
CA ILE A 194 -28.34 2.57 15.21
C ILE A 194 -27.95 3.16 16.57
N VAL A 195 -27.26 2.39 17.40
CA VAL A 195 -26.76 2.82 18.71
C VAL A 195 -25.24 2.78 18.68
N THR A 196 -24.62 3.95 18.66
CA THR A 196 -23.17 4.14 18.68
C THR A 196 -22.65 4.23 20.12
N GLY A 197 -21.46 3.70 20.37
CA GLY A 197 -20.76 3.93 21.64
C GLY A 197 -20.22 5.35 21.75
N GLU A 198 -20.27 5.96 22.93
CA GLU A 198 -19.89 7.37 23.17
C GLU A 198 -18.41 7.69 22.88
N THR A 199 -17.55 6.67 22.89
CA THR A 199 -16.09 6.80 22.71
C THR A 199 -15.62 6.45 21.30
N ILE A 200 -16.57 6.19 20.39
CA ILE A 200 -16.27 5.79 19.01
C ILE A 200 -16.03 7.04 18.17
N GLU A 201 -14.86 7.08 17.54
CA GLU A 201 -14.55 7.99 16.45
C GLU A 201 -14.51 7.17 15.15
N PHE A 202 -15.31 7.57 14.17
CA PHE A 202 -15.35 6.91 12.87
C PHE A 202 -14.27 7.47 11.94
N GLY A 203 -13.46 6.59 11.37
CA GLY A 203 -12.66 6.89 10.19
C GLY A 203 -13.35 6.30 8.96
N PHE A 204 -13.76 7.15 8.02
CA PHE A 204 -14.45 6.72 6.80
C PHE A 204 -13.63 7.06 5.56
N TYR A 205 -13.23 6.03 4.83
CA TYR A 205 -12.50 6.16 3.57
C TYR A 205 -13.43 5.81 2.41
N THR A 206 -13.63 6.78 1.50
CA THR A 206 -14.61 6.63 0.41
C THR A 206 -13.93 6.35 -0.92
N GLN A 207 -14.66 5.68 -1.83
CA GLN A 207 -14.17 5.38 -3.18
C GLN A 207 -13.91 6.62 -4.04
N ARG A 208 -14.55 7.77 -3.74
CA ARG A 208 -14.31 9.02 -4.48
C ARG A 208 -12.98 9.67 -4.12
N GLY A 209 -12.26 9.15 -3.13
CA GLY A 209 -11.02 9.71 -2.64
C GLY A 209 -11.22 11.02 -1.89
N ILE A 210 -10.11 11.70 -1.60
CA ILE A 210 -10.09 13.05 -1.04
C ILE A 210 -9.96 14.01 -2.22
N GLN A 211 -10.75 15.08 -2.22
CA GLN A 211 -10.60 16.15 -3.20
C GLN A 211 -9.43 17.04 -2.75
N LEU A 212 -8.32 16.95 -3.48
CA LEU A 212 -7.10 17.69 -3.18
C LEU A 212 -6.97 18.89 -4.12
N ASP A 213 -6.40 19.97 -3.60
CA ASP A 213 -6.02 21.12 -4.41
C ASP A 213 -4.75 20.78 -5.21
N GLU A 214 -4.90 20.72 -6.53
CA GLU A 214 -3.85 20.32 -7.47
C GLU A 214 -2.66 21.30 -7.52
N ASP A 215 -2.90 22.56 -7.12
CA ASP A 215 -1.91 23.63 -7.07
C ASP A 215 -1.11 23.64 -5.77
N LYS A 216 -1.43 22.77 -4.81
CA LYS A 216 -0.66 22.64 -3.56
C LYS A 216 0.44 21.61 -3.68
N ARG A 217 1.46 21.78 -2.85
CA ARG A 217 2.49 20.75 -2.66
C ARG A 217 1.97 19.64 -1.76
N VAL A 218 2.47 18.42 -1.94
CA VAL A 218 2.07 17.25 -1.12
C VAL A 218 2.22 17.54 0.37
N ILE A 219 3.34 18.16 0.79
CA ILE A 219 3.57 18.53 2.18
C ILE A 219 2.60 19.57 2.72
N GLU A 220 2.09 20.48 1.88
CA GLU A 220 1.14 21.52 2.28
C GLU A 220 -0.22 20.89 2.55
N VAL A 221 -0.68 19.98 1.69
CA VAL A 221 -1.92 19.21 1.90
C VAL A 221 -1.92 18.50 3.25
N VAL A 222 -0.82 17.82 3.60
CA VAL A 222 -0.73 17.11 4.88
C VAL A 222 -0.69 18.07 6.06
N LYS A 223 0.05 19.18 5.93
CA LYS A 223 0.15 20.21 6.99
C LYS A 223 -1.17 20.91 7.28
N GLU A 224 -2.03 21.09 6.27
CA GLU A 224 -3.36 21.66 6.46
C GLU A 224 -4.26 20.78 7.32
N ILE A 225 -4.09 19.46 7.24
CA ILE A 225 -4.81 18.52 8.09
C ILE A 225 -4.21 18.54 9.50
N ALA A 226 -2.89 18.39 9.61
CA ALA A 226 -2.18 18.44 10.89
C ALA A 226 -0.68 18.72 10.69
N GLU A 227 -0.18 19.78 11.33
CA GLU A 227 1.26 20.06 11.36
C GLU A 227 2.04 19.02 12.18
N TYR A 228 1.43 18.56 13.27
CA TYR A 228 1.95 17.54 14.17
C TYR A 228 0.94 16.42 14.35
N ILE A 229 1.29 15.21 13.93
CA ILE A 229 0.44 14.03 14.03
C ILE A 229 0.83 13.22 15.27
N PRO A 230 -0.08 13.01 16.23
CA PRO A 230 0.20 12.21 17.40
C PRO A 230 0.30 10.73 17.03
N ILE A 231 1.40 10.08 17.40
CA ILE A 231 1.62 8.65 17.16
C ILE A 231 1.88 7.88 18.45
N GLY A 232 1.24 6.72 18.61
CA GLY A 232 1.46 5.82 19.74
C GLY A 232 1.12 6.40 21.13
N LYS A 233 1.97 6.12 22.13
CA LYS A 233 1.77 6.50 23.55
C LYS A 233 2.05 7.99 23.80
N LYS A 234 1.38 8.54 24.83
CA LYS A 234 1.32 9.97 25.21
C LYS A 234 2.65 10.74 24.96
N GLY A 235 2.58 11.75 24.11
CA GLY A 235 3.60 12.80 23.94
C GLY A 235 4.48 12.68 22.70
N ARG A 236 4.40 11.60 21.93
CA ARG A 236 5.18 11.47 20.68
C ARG A 236 4.37 12.00 19.49
N ASN A 237 4.84 13.07 18.89
CA ASN A 237 4.30 13.62 17.65
C ASN A 237 5.34 13.45 16.53
N ILE A 238 4.86 13.25 15.31
CA ILE A 238 5.68 13.35 14.10
C ILE A 238 5.24 14.55 13.28
N THR A 239 6.18 15.12 12.53
CA THR A 239 5.86 16.19 11.58
C THR A 239 5.19 15.61 10.33
N ALA A 240 4.49 16.46 9.57
CA ALA A 240 3.96 16.09 8.25
C ALA A 240 5.04 15.48 7.32
N SER A 241 6.26 16.03 7.35
CA SER A 241 7.39 15.52 6.58
C SER A 241 7.77 14.09 6.99
N GLN A 242 7.90 13.83 8.30
CA GLN A 242 8.17 12.48 8.82
C GLN A 242 7.02 11.49 8.56
N MET A 243 5.78 11.97 8.46
CA MET A 243 4.66 11.13 8.03
C MET A 243 4.81 10.77 6.55
N LEU A 244 5.10 11.74 5.71
CA LEU A 244 5.29 11.54 4.27
C LEU A 244 6.43 10.57 3.95
N GLU A 245 7.56 10.66 4.66
CA GLU A 245 8.68 9.71 4.52
C GLU A 245 8.23 8.26 4.75
N ARG A 246 7.34 8.03 5.73
CA ARG A 246 6.79 6.68 5.99
C ARG A 246 5.91 6.19 4.83
N PHE A 247 5.27 7.07 4.09
CA PHE A 247 4.52 6.75 2.87
C PHE A 247 5.41 6.80 1.61
N LEU A 248 6.74 6.73 1.77
CA LEU A 248 7.72 6.73 0.68
C LEU A 248 7.78 8.04 -0.13
N PHE A 249 7.25 9.14 0.43
CA PHE A 249 7.47 10.48 -0.10
C PHE A 249 8.72 11.07 0.55
N GLU A 250 9.90 10.76 0.02
CA GLU A 250 11.18 11.26 0.53
C GLU A 250 11.67 12.51 -0.22
N GLY A 251 12.37 13.40 0.49
CA GLY A 251 13.09 14.53 -0.10
C GLY A 251 12.22 15.43 -0.98
N ASP A 252 12.63 15.60 -2.24
CA ASP A 252 11.99 16.50 -3.21
C ASP A 252 10.55 16.08 -3.55
N HIS A 253 10.20 14.79 -3.41
CA HIS A 253 8.83 14.28 -3.63
C HIS A 253 7.81 14.89 -2.67
N GLN A 254 8.22 15.38 -1.50
CA GLN A 254 7.31 16.07 -0.58
C GLN A 254 6.90 17.45 -1.08
N TYR A 255 7.72 18.04 -1.94
CA TYR A 255 7.56 19.40 -2.45
C TYR A 255 7.03 19.44 -3.89
N THR A 256 6.75 18.28 -4.49
CA THR A 256 6.05 18.23 -5.78
C THR A 256 4.61 18.68 -5.63
N TYR A 257 4.05 19.25 -6.69
CA TYR A 257 2.64 19.58 -6.76
C TYR A 257 1.79 18.32 -6.84
N VAL A 258 0.59 18.36 -6.25
CA VAL A 258 -0.37 17.25 -6.30
C VAL A 258 -0.73 16.89 -7.73
N SER A 259 -0.85 17.86 -8.64
CA SER A 259 -1.05 17.65 -10.07
C SER A 259 0.02 16.80 -10.77
N LYS A 260 1.21 16.65 -10.17
CA LYS A 260 2.30 15.84 -10.70
C LYS A 260 2.38 14.43 -10.11
N LEU A 261 1.48 14.10 -9.18
CA LEU A 261 1.35 12.75 -8.68
C LEU A 261 0.65 11.89 -9.74
N SER A 262 1.26 10.75 -10.05
CA SER A 262 0.71 9.70 -10.91
C SER A 262 -0.36 8.90 -10.17
#